data_AF-A0A3B0VU78-F1
#
_entry.id   AF-A0A3B0VU78-F1
#
_cell.length_a   1.000
_cell.length_b   1.000
_cell.length_c   1.000
_cell.angle_alpha   90.00
_cell.angle_beta   90.00
_cell.angle_gamma   90.00
#
_symmetry.space_group_name_H-M   'P 1'
#
loop_
_entity.id
_entity.type
_entity.pdbx_description
1 polymer ?
#
loop_
_entity_poly.entity_id
_entity_poly.type
_entity_poly.pdbx_seq_one_letter_code
_entity_poly.pdbx_strand_id
1 'polypeptide(L)'
;MSLALVFNHESLPYGNQENIDAAVLMFIKTSLSCRQYGFNLMLVDANVDKSWFGIELKKGVYWRDWFNAAKQKSELKDLVRAFRSLSTRQPMMLPQDAQRIENTVEVGLKGQSQGLATLQAAYWYETFLISFPVREPWCRSLIDVWILKMQEDGRSDESTSEINNLFDFNSIQHHECGLKNLRDERLQLGTDIWENRGLFFPCLYLLENELKNQLYAWSHKPAILHKAKDALLAMNKFVQRWQEGGFDDYRHSYLADCGLSAEVSGESPSVKQDLKKKAEREFWLPEGKKVFCENHVKLQDGFRLHFYASNNEKVIYVAYLGPHLTL
;
A
#
# COMPACT_ATOMS: atom_id res chain seq x y z
N MET A 1 3.31 -12.36 -2.88
CA MET A 1 1.89 -12.35 -2.45
C MET A 1 1.60 -10.95 -1.91
N SER A 2 0.57 -10.22 -2.35
CA SER A 2 0.31 -8.84 -1.87
C SER A 2 0.18 -8.74 -0.35
N LEU A 3 0.47 -7.57 0.24
CA LEU A 3 0.06 -7.29 1.62
C LEU A 3 -1.47 -7.25 1.64
N ALA A 4 -2.06 -7.80 2.68
CA ALA A 4 -3.50 -7.93 2.77
C ALA A 4 -4.01 -7.52 4.14
N LEU A 5 -5.13 -6.81 4.18
CA LEU A 5 -5.85 -6.49 5.41
C LEU A 5 -6.87 -7.58 5.69
N VAL A 6 -7.12 -7.90 6.96
CA VAL A 6 -8.24 -8.78 7.32
C VAL A 6 -9.48 -7.94 7.56
N PHE A 7 -10.52 -8.13 6.75
CA PHE A 7 -11.78 -7.43 6.96
C PHE A 7 -12.52 -7.99 8.18
N ASN A 8 -12.70 -7.14 9.19
CA ASN A 8 -13.34 -7.51 10.43
C ASN A 8 -14.86 -7.30 10.34
N HIS A 9 -15.57 -8.30 9.82
CA HIS A 9 -17.03 -8.26 9.72
C HIS A 9 -17.74 -8.27 11.09
N GLU A 10 -17.07 -8.74 12.15
CA GLU A 10 -17.58 -8.69 13.55
C GLU A 10 -17.72 -7.27 14.11
N SER A 11 -17.14 -6.28 13.41
CA SER A 11 -17.33 -4.87 13.73
C SER A 11 -18.72 -4.35 13.37
N LEU A 12 -19.44 -5.03 12.49
CA LEU A 12 -20.79 -4.72 12.07
C LEU A 12 -21.84 -5.53 12.85
N PRO A 13 -23.15 -5.25 12.70
CA PRO A 13 -23.74 -4.09 12.04
C PRO A 13 -23.76 -2.83 12.92
N TYR A 14 -23.94 -1.68 12.27
CA TYR A 14 -24.29 -0.40 12.90
C TYR A 14 -25.68 -0.41 13.55
N GLY A 15 -25.85 0.44 14.55
CA GLY A 15 -27.11 0.74 15.20
C GLY A 15 -28.05 1.62 14.35
N ASN A 16 -29.24 1.89 14.89
CA ASN A 16 -30.34 2.50 14.13
C ASN A 16 -30.14 3.99 13.74
N GLN A 17 -29.22 4.71 14.38
CA GLN A 17 -29.08 6.16 14.19
C GLN A 17 -27.87 6.59 13.34
N GLU A 18 -27.07 5.64 12.86
CA GLU A 18 -25.81 5.98 12.21
C GLU A 18 -25.96 6.29 10.72
N ASN A 19 -25.16 7.27 10.28
CA ASN A 19 -25.05 7.68 8.89
C ASN A 19 -24.16 6.68 8.13
N ILE A 20 -24.81 5.73 7.44
CA ILE A 20 -24.13 4.68 6.65
C ILE A 20 -23.22 5.27 5.57
N ASP A 21 -23.64 6.35 4.90
CA ASP A 21 -22.83 6.97 3.83
C ASP A 21 -21.49 7.48 4.38
N ALA A 22 -21.52 8.11 5.57
CA ALA A 22 -20.30 8.59 6.24
C ALA A 22 -19.41 7.43 6.73
N ALA A 23 -20.02 6.38 7.27
CA ALA A 23 -19.31 5.19 7.71
C ALA A 23 -18.59 4.46 6.56
N VAL A 24 -19.30 4.22 5.45
CA VAL A 24 -18.75 3.59 4.26
C VAL A 24 -17.67 4.46 3.63
N LEU A 25 -17.86 5.79 3.60
CA LEU A 25 -16.85 6.74 3.17
C LEU A 25 -15.56 6.62 3.98
N MET A 26 -15.67 6.58 5.32
CA MET A 26 -14.51 6.43 6.20
C MET A 26 -13.79 5.11 5.92
N PHE A 27 -14.52 3.99 5.92
CA PHE A 27 -13.94 2.66 5.66
C PHE A 27 -13.20 2.58 4.33
N ILE A 28 -13.81 3.09 3.25
CA ILE A 28 -13.19 3.09 1.92
C ILE A 28 -11.95 3.98 1.90
N LYS A 29 -12.02 5.19 2.49
CA LYS A 29 -10.87 6.08 2.58
C LYS A 29 -9.71 5.44 3.35
N THR A 30 -9.97 4.87 4.53
CA THR A 30 -8.98 4.13 5.33
C THR A 30 -8.36 3.00 4.51
N SER A 31 -9.18 2.19 3.83
CA SER A 31 -8.73 1.09 2.97
C SER A 31 -7.82 1.58 1.83
N LEU A 32 -8.21 2.64 1.13
CA LEU A 32 -7.45 3.19 0.02
C LEU A 32 -6.14 3.83 0.49
N SER A 33 -6.15 4.50 1.64
CA SER A 33 -4.93 5.06 2.23
C SER A 33 -3.91 4.00 2.60
N CYS A 34 -4.32 2.76 2.87
CA CYS A 34 -3.39 1.67 3.14
C CYS A 34 -2.62 1.20 1.89
N ARG A 35 -3.12 1.51 0.67
CA ARG A 35 -2.45 1.13 -0.59
C ARG A 35 -1.08 1.73 -0.76
N GLN A 36 -0.83 2.92 -0.20
CA GLN A 36 0.50 3.54 -0.23
C GLN A 36 1.56 2.71 0.53
N TYR A 37 1.12 1.78 1.38
CA TYR A 37 1.96 0.82 2.08
C TYR A 37 1.92 -0.58 1.45
N GLY A 38 1.24 -0.76 0.31
CA GLY A 38 1.14 -2.03 -0.42
C GLY A 38 -0.06 -2.90 -0.07
N PHE A 39 -0.92 -2.47 0.86
CA PHE A 39 -2.14 -3.19 1.22
C PHE A 39 -3.22 -2.94 0.18
N ASN A 40 -3.26 -3.79 -0.86
CA ASN A 40 -4.22 -3.68 -1.94
C ASN A 40 -5.29 -4.79 -1.95
N LEU A 41 -5.13 -5.79 -1.08
CA LEU A 41 -6.02 -6.93 -0.96
C LEU A 41 -6.69 -6.89 0.42
N MET A 42 -7.97 -7.22 0.46
CA MET A 42 -8.64 -7.52 1.72
C MET A 42 -9.08 -8.99 1.78
N LEU A 43 -8.80 -9.63 2.91
CA LEU A 43 -9.13 -11.02 3.20
C LEU A 43 -10.50 -11.08 3.86
N VAL A 44 -11.37 -11.95 3.35
CA VAL A 44 -12.72 -12.13 3.90
C VAL A 44 -13.05 -13.56 4.24
N ASP A 45 -13.77 -13.68 5.36
CA ASP A 45 -14.27 -14.91 5.91
C ASP A 45 -15.13 -15.66 4.89
N ALA A 46 -14.99 -16.98 4.82
CA ALA A 46 -15.80 -17.84 3.98
C ALA A 46 -17.30 -17.79 4.31
N ASN A 47 -17.65 -17.45 5.55
CA ASN A 47 -19.02 -17.32 6.04
C ASN A 47 -19.74 -16.06 5.53
N VAL A 48 -18.97 -15.09 5.04
CA VAL A 48 -19.50 -13.90 4.38
C VAL A 48 -19.77 -14.23 2.90
N ASP A 49 -20.78 -13.62 2.29
CA ASP A 49 -20.99 -13.78 0.85
C ASP A 49 -19.72 -13.45 0.04
N LYS A 50 -19.39 -14.27 -0.97
CA LYS A 50 -18.26 -14.12 -1.90
C LYS A 50 -18.10 -12.70 -2.44
N SER A 51 -19.22 -11.99 -2.58
CA SER A 51 -19.28 -10.66 -3.14
C SER A 51 -19.24 -9.52 -2.12
N TRP A 52 -19.24 -9.82 -0.81
CA TRP A 52 -19.28 -8.90 0.34
C TRP A 52 -20.57 -8.06 0.40
N PHE A 53 -21.34 -8.01 -0.69
CA PHE A 53 -22.64 -7.36 -0.78
C PHE A 53 -23.70 -7.94 0.16
N GLY A 54 -23.50 -9.17 0.63
CA GLY A 54 -24.33 -9.82 1.65
C GLY A 54 -24.01 -9.44 3.09
N ILE A 55 -22.98 -8.63 3.36
CA ILE A 55 -22.69 -8.16 4.72
C ILE A 55 -23.74 -7.12 5.13
N GLU A 56 -24.29 -7.28 6.32
CA GLU A 56 -25.23 -6.35 6.92
C GLU A 56 -24.47 -5.13 7.47
N LEU A 57 -24.73 -3.96 6.91
CA LEU A 57 -24.13 -2.70 7.35
C LEU A 57 -24.84 -2.15 8.58
N LYS A 58 -26.16 -2.25 8.60
CA LYS A 58 -27.07 -1.80 9.64
C LYS A 58 -28.24 -2.78 9.63
N LYS A 59 -28.93 -2.95 10.75
CA LYS A 59 -30.08 -3.85 10.84
C LYS A 59 -31.03 -3.71 9.63
N GLY A 60 -31.15 -4.77 8.82
CA GLY A 60 -31.97 -4.86 7.62
C GLY A 60 -31.43 -4.14 6.37
N VAL A 61 -30.22 -3.60 6.42
CA VAL A 61 -29.58 -2.87 5.32
C VAL A 61 -28.21 -3.48 5.03
N TYR A 62 -28.06 -4.01 3.82
CA TYR A 62 -26.84 -4.67 3.37
C TYR A 62 -26.01 -3.76 2.48
N TRP A 63 -24.75 -4.13 2.25
CA TRP A 63 -23.88 -3.45 1.29
C TRP A 63 -24.51 -3.34 -0.11
N ARG A 64 -25.27 -4.35 -0.56
CA ARG A 64 -26.01 -4.31 -1.83
C ARG A 64 -27.01 -3.17 -1.89
N ASP A 65 -27.76 -2.97 -0.81
CA ASP A 65 -28.80 -1.96 -0.75
C ASP A 65 -28.18 -0.56 -0.77
N TRP A 66 -27.13 -0.38 0.04
CA TRP A 66 -26.33 0.85 0.02
C TRP A 66 -25.75 1.11 -1.36
N PHE A 67 -25.12 0.12 -2.00
CA PHE A 67 -24.50 0.27 -3.32
C PHE A 67 -25.51 0.68 -4.39
N ASN A 68 -26.68 0.03 -4.41
CA ASN A 68 -27.75 0.32 -5.36
C ASN A 68 -28.31 1.74 -5.16
N ALA A 69 -28.50 2.17 -3.91
CA ALA A 69 -28.95 3.52 -3.58
C ALA A 69 -27.87 4.56 -3.93
N ALA A 70 -26.61 4.32 -3.56
CA ALA A 70 -25.49 5.22 -3.78
C ALA A 70 -25.20 5.44 -5.26
N LYS A 71 -25.41 4.42 -6.12
CA LYS A 71 -25.24 4.54 -7.58
C LYS A 71 -26.16 5.58 -8.20
N GLN A 72 -27.31 5.86 -7.59
CA GLN A 72 -28.28 6.86 -8.08
C GLN A 72 -27.96 8.29 -7.60
N LYS A 73 -27.08 8.44 -6.61
CA LYS A 73 -26.69 9.72 -6.03
C LYS A 73 -25.44 10.25 -6.74
N SER A 74 -25.54 11.42 -7.38
CA SER A 74 -24.44 12.02 -8.13
C SER A 74 -23.18 12.26 -7.30
N GLU A 75 -23.38 12.64 -6.05
CA GLU A 75 -22.38 12.96 -5.04
C GLU A 75 -21.64 11.73 -4.51
N LEU A 76 -22.18 10.51 -4.70
CA LEU A 76 -21.53 9.26 -4.27
C LEU A 76 -20.88 8.48 -5.42
N LYS A 77 -20.88 9.01 -6.65
CA LYS A 77 -20.32 8.32 -7.83
C LYS A 77 -18.86 7.89 -7.63
N ASP A 78 -18.04 8.79 -7.10
CA ASP A 78 -16.62 8.50 -6.84
C ASP A 78 -16.45 7.47 -5.72
N LEU A 79 -17.30 7.52 -4.70
CA LEU A 79 -17.29 6.55 -3.61
C LEU A 79 -17.66 5.14 -4.10
N VAL A 80 -18.66 5.04 -4.97
CA VAL A 80 -19.06 3.78 -5.63
C VAL A 80 -17.93 3.23 -6.50
N ARG A 81 -17.23 4.10 -7.25
CA ARG A 81 -16.06 3.69 -8.05
C ARG A 81 -14.91 3.22 -7.16
N ALA A 82 -14.64 3.93 -6.07
CA ALA A 82 -13.62 3.60 -5.09
C ALA A 82 -13.89 2.23 -4.44
N PHE A 83 -15.13 1.98 -4.01
CA PHE A 83 -15.57 0.68 -3.49
C PHE A 83 -15.28 -0.46 -4.48
N ARG A 84 -15.66 -0.29 -5.75
CA ARG A 84 -15.42 -1.31 -6.80
C ARG A 84 -13.94 -1.57 -7.07
N SER A 85 -13.05 -0.65 -6.70
CA SER A 85 -11.62 -0.84 -6.87
C SER A 85 -11.00 -1.72 -5.79
N LEU A 86 -11.71 -2.00 -4.69
CA LEU A 86 -11.23 -2.82 -3.59
C LEU A 86 -11.12 -4.28 -4.07
N SER A 87 -9.91 -4.84 -3.96
CA SER A 87 -9.66 -6.23 -4.32
C SER A 87 -9.83 -7.12 -3.09
N THR A 88 -10.44 -8.27 -3.27
CA THR A 88 -10.83 -9.17 -2.18
C THR A 88 -10.40 -10.60 -2.44
N ARG A 89 -10.02 -11.34 -1.39
CA ARG A 89 -9.77 -12.79 -1.45
C ARG A 89 -10.62 -13.49 -0.40
N GLN A 90 -11.24 -14.58 -0.82
CA GLN A 90 -11.94 -15.53 0.05
C GLN A 90 -11.53 -16.96 -0.35
N PRO A 91 -11.34 -17.90 0.59
CA PRO A 91 -11.38 -17.71 2.04
C PRO A 91 -10.27 -16.78 2.57
N MET A 92 -10.48 -16.27 3.79
CA MET A 92 -9.56 -15.37 4.47
C MET A 92 -8.19 -16.04 4.62
N MET A 93 -8.22 -17.28 5.14
CA MET A 93 -7.10 -18.20 5.25
C MET A 93 -6.97 -19.03 3.98
N LEU A 94 -5.75 -19.20 3.45
CA LEU A 94 -5.52 -20.17 2.39
C LEU A 94 -5.77 -21.59 2.91
N PRO A 95 -6.23 -22.54 2.08
CA PRO A 95 -6.53 -23.91 2.52
C PRO A 95 -5.35 -24.59 3.24
N GLN A 96 -4.13 -24.42 2.71
CA GLN A 96 -2.91 -24.94 3.30
C GLN A 96 -2.57 -24.31 4.67
N ASP A 97 -2.92 -23.04 4.87
CA ASP A 97 -2.67 -22.33 6.13
C ASP A 97 -3.74 -22.72 7.15
N ALA A 98 -5.00 -22.80 6.72
CA ALA A 98 -6.11 -23.27 7.54
C ALA A 98 -5.83 -24.68 8.11
N GLN A 99 -5.33 -25.60 7.30
CA GLN A 99 -4.93 -26.93 7.74
C GLN A 99 -3.80 -26.92 8.78
N ARG A 100 -2.86 -25.97 8.69
CA ARG A 100 -1.75 -25.86 9.65
C ARG A 100 -2.20 -25.34 11.01
N ILE A 101 -3.19 -24.44 11.01
CA ILE A 101 -3.71 -23.83 12.24
C ILE A 101 -4.88 -24.60 12.85
N GLU A 102 -5.45 -25.56 12.12
CA GLU A 102 -6.61 -26.33 12.54
C GLU A 102 -6.31 -27.05 13.86
N ASN A 103 -7.07 -26.70 14.90
CA ASN A 103 -6.91 -27.20 16.27
C ASN A 103 -5.53 -26.91 16.92
N THR A 104 -4.70 -26.04 16.33
CA THR A 104 -3.39 -25.68 16.89
C THR A 104 -3.33 -24.26 17.43
N VAL A 105 -4.11 -23.33 16.87
CA VAL A 105 -4.16 -21.94 17.33
C VAL A 105 -5.60 -21.47 17.37
N GLU A 106 -6.02 -20.82 18.45
CA GLU A 106 -7.28 -20.10 18.55
C GLU A 106 -7.02 -18.71 19.12
N VAL A 107 -7.73 -17.70 18.61
CA VAL A 107 -7.54 -16.30 19.03
C VAL A 107 -8.90 -15.66 19.25
N GLY A 108 -9.12 -15.10 20.44
CA GLY A 108 -10.39 -14.49 20.82
C GLY A 108 -10.21 -13.18 21.58
N LEU A 109 -11.32 -12.45 21.74
CA LEU A 109 -11.32 -11.21 22.50
C LEU A 109 -11.17 -11.49 24.00
N LYS A 110 -10.42 -10.63 24.68
CA LYS A 110 -10.30 -10.69 26.14
C LYS A 110 -11.69 -10.65 26.80
N GLY A 111 -11.97 -11.64 27.65
CA GLY A 111 -13.26 -11.80 28.34
C GLY A 111 -14.32 -12.58 27.57
N GLN A 112 -14.03 -13.03 26.34
CA GLN A 112 -14.87 -13.98 25.60
C GLN A 112 -14.27 -15.38 25.66
N SER A 113 -15.13 -16.40 25.60
CA SER A 113 -14.73 -17.82 25.67
C SER A 113 -14.54 -18.50 24.32
N GLN A 114 -14.80 -17.79 23.21
CA GLN A 114 -14.69 -18.33 21.85
C GLN A 114 -13.79 -17.44 21.02
N GLY A 115 -12.97 -18.08 20.18
CA GLY A 115 -12.14 -17.41 19.20
C GLY A 115 -12.96 -16.84 18.04
N LEU A 116 -12.35 -15.89 17.33
CA LEU A 116 -12.89 -15.27 16.13
C LEU A 116 -11.93 -15.52 14.96
N ALA A 117 -12.46 -16.01 13.84
CA ALA A 117 -11.66 -16.33 12.66
C ALA A 117 -10.91 -15.10 12.09
N THR A 118 -11.51 -13.91 12.21
CA THR A 118 -10.87 -12.63 11.83
C THR A 118 -9.61 -12.35 12.65
N LEU A 119 -9.67 -12.55 13.97
CA LEU A 119 -8.53 -12.36 14.86
C LEU A 119 -7.46 -13.43 14.63
N GLN A 120 -7.87 -14.68 14.46
CA GLN A 120 -6.97 -15.79 14.17
C GLN A 120 -6.20 -15.56 12.86
N ALA A 121 -6.86 -15.08 11.81
CA ALA A 121 -6.19 -14.79 10.54
C ALA A 121 -5.27 -13.58 10.61
N ALA A 122 -5.67 -12.51 11.32
CA ALA A 122 -4.82 -11.34 11.51
C ALA A 122 -3.55 -11.70 12.30
N TYR A 123 -3.71 -12.53 13.33
CA TYR A 123 -2.59 -13.10 14.10
C TYR A 123 -1.68 -13.97 13.22
N TRP A 124 -2.26 -14.93 12.48
CA TRP A 124 -1.48 -15.87 11.66
C TRP A 124 -0.70 -15.21 10.54
N TYR A 125 -1.30 -14.22 9.86
CA TYR A 125 -0.65 -13.49 8.78
C TYR A 125 0.17 -12.28 9.25
N GLU A 126 0.25 -12.06 10.57
CA GLU A 126 0.93 -10.91 11.19
C GLU A 126 0.54 -9.58 10.52
N THR A 127 -0.76 -9.40 10.30
CA THR A 127 -1.32 -8.28 9.55
C THR A 127 -2.38 -7.50 10.34
N PHE A 128 -2.87 -6.44 9.74
CA PHE A 128 -3.85 -5.54 10.32
C PHE A 128 -5.28 -6.00 10.05
N LEU A 129 -6.13 -5.86 11.06
CA LEU A 129 -7.56 -5.79 10.87
C LEU A 129 -7.93 -4.46 10.21
N ILE A 130 -8.99 -4.47 9.41
CA ILE A 130 -9.72 -3.27 9.02
C ILE A 130 -11.18 -3.39 9.44
N SER A 131 -11.62 -2.45 10.27
CA SER A 131 -12.91 -2.51 10.98
C SER A 131 -13.75 -1.26 10.69
N PHE A 132 -15.06 -1.40 10.93
CA PHE A 132 -15.94 -0.25 11.16
C PHE A 132 -15.89 0.16 12.64
N PRO A 133 -15.74 1.46 12.97
CA PRO A 133 -15.70 1.91 14.36
C PRO A 133 -17.11 2.02 14.95
N VAL A 134 -17.81 0.89 15.09
CA VAL A 134 -19.20 0.84 15.58
C VAL A 134 -19.26 0.80 17.10
N ARG A 135 -18.42 -0.02 17.72
CA ARG A 135 -18.43 -0.31 19.16
C ARG A 135 -17.06 -0.78 19.63
N GLU A 136 -16.83 -0.69 20.93
CA GLU A 136 -15.70 -1.38 21.56
C GLU A 136 -15.77 -2.90 21.32
N PRO A 137 -14.64 -3.58 21.09
CA PRO A 137 -13.27 -3.04 21.09
C PRO A 137 -12.82 -2.45 19.74
N TRP A 138 -13.66 -2.45 18.71
CA TRP A 138 -13.30 -2.14 17.31
C TRP A 138 -12.96 -0.67 17.04
N CYS A 139 -13.21 0.20 18.01
CA CYS A 139 -12.81 1.61 17.98
C CYS A 139 -11.39 1.86 18.54
N ARG A 140 -10.62 0.81 18.84
CA ARG A 140 -9.25 0.90 19.33
C ARG A 140 -8.26 0.48 18.26
N SER A 141 -7.12 1.17 18.21
CA SER A 141 -6.02 0.83 17.29
C SER A 141 -5.35 -0.50 17.64
N LEU A 142 -5.40 -0.89 18.91
CA LEU A 142 -4.88 -2.15 19.43
C LEU A 142 -6.02 -2.90 20.11
N ILE A 143 -6.25 -4.13 19.66
CA ILE A 143 -7.31 -5.01 20.17
C ILE A 143 -6.67 -6.04 21.09
N ASP A 144 -7.05 -5.99 22.37
CA ASP A 144 -6.61 -6.96 23.37
C ASP A 144 -7.21 -8.35 23.08
N VAL A 145 -6.34 -9.34 22.87
CA VAL A 145 -6.74 -10.73 22.57
C VAL A 145 -6.09 -11.73 23.52
N TRP A 146 -6.75 -12.87 23.70
CA TRP A 146 -6.10 -14.09 24.18
C TRP A 146 -5.75 -14.97 22.99
N ILE A 147 -4.68 -15.74 23.14
CA ILE A 147 -4.18 -16.68 22.15
C ILE A 147 -4.00 -18.03 22.86
N LEU A 148 -4.73 -19.03 22.38
CA LEU A 148 -4.60 -20.41 22.82
C LEU A 148 -3.79 -21.17 21.77
N LYS A 149 -2.67 -21.78 22.17
CA LYS A 149 -1.86 -22.65 21.32
C LYS A 149 -1.92 -24.07 21.84
N MET A 150 -2.32 -25.01 21.00
CA MET A 150 -2.29 -26.44 21.31
C MET A 150 -0.96 -27.02 20.82
N GLN A 151 -0.26 -27.70 21.72
CA GLN A 151 0.95 -28.46 21.40
C GLN A 151 0.60 -29.88 20.93
N GLU A 152 1.56 -30.53 20.26
CA GLU A 152 1.40 -31.90 19.76
C GLU A 152 1.14 -32.94 20.87
N ASP A 153 1.57 -32.64 22.11
CA ASP A 153 1.35 -33.50 23.27
C ASP A 153 -0.01 -33.29 23.97
N GLY A 154 -0.87 -32.44 23.41
CA GLY A 154 -2.20 -32.14 23.92
C GLY A 154 -2.23 -31.08 25.02
N ARG A 155 -1.09 -30.50 25.42
CA ARG A 155 -1.07 -29.34 26.31
C ARG A 155 -1.47 -28.07 25.57
N SER A 156 -2.10 -27.16 26.31
CA SER A 156 -2.49 -25.85 25.80
C SER A 156 -1.74 -24.74 26.54
N ASP A 157 -1.16 -23.82 25.80
CA ASP A 157 -0.57 -22.60 26.33
C ASP A 157 -1.47 -21.41 25.98
N GLU A 158 -1.94 -20.71 27.01
CA GLU A 158 -2.69 -19.47 26.86
C GLU A 158 -1.77 -18.26 27.09
N SER A 159 -1.86 -17.28 26.20
CA SER A 159 -1.14 -16.01 26.30
C SER A 159 -2.04 -14.85 25.92
N THR A 160 -1.62 -13.63 26.23
CA THR A 160 -2.32 -12.41 25.80
C THR A 160 -1.45 -11.59 24.86
N SER A 161 -2.07 -10.91 23.91
CA SER A 161 -1.39 -10.07 22.94
C SER A 161 -2.33 -8.97 22.43
N GLU A 162 -1.86 -8.18 21.49
CA GLU A 162 -2.62 -7.14 20.82
C GLU A 162 -2.63 -7.39 19.31
N ILE A 163 -3.79 -7.20 18.68
CA ILE A 163 -3.93 -7.20 17.22
C ILE A 163 -4.11 -5.76 16.74
N ASN A 164 -3.34 -5.41 15.70
CA ASN A 164 -3.42 -4.09 15.10
C ASN A 164 -4.73 -3.93 14.31
N ASN A 165 -5.42 -2.82 14.54
CA ASN A 165 -6.70 -2.52 13.92
C ASN A 165 -6.71 -1.12 13.29
N LEU A 166 -7.24 -1.04 12.07
CA LEU A 166 -7.40 0.17 11.29
C LEU A 166 -8.88 0.45 11.10
N PHE A 167 -9.34 1.63 11.44
CA PHE A 167 -10.76 2.01 11.32
C PHE A 167 -10.96 3.48 10.89
N ASP A 168 -9.90 4.29 10.93
CA ASP A 168 -9.88 5.70 10.56
C ASP A 168 -8.45 6.18 10.23
N PHE A 169 -8.28 7.48 10.00
CA PHE A 169 -6.95 8.05 9.74
C PHE A 169 -6.04 8.08 10.98
N ASN A 170 -6.60 8.21 12.19
CA ASN A 170 -5.80 8.25 13.42
C ASN A 170 -5.17 6.88 13.72
N SER A 171 -5.91 5.80 13.48
CA SER A 171 -5.40 4.43 13.59
C SER A 171 -4.34 4.13 12.54
N ILE A 172 -4.46 4.65 11.30
CA ILE A 172 -3.37 4.58 10.31
C ILE A 172 -2.12 5.30 10.84
N GLN A 173 -2.27 6.52 11.35
CA GLN A 173 -1.15 7.29 11.89
C GLN A 173 -0.48 6.58 13.07
N HIS A 174 -1.28 6.02 13.98
CA HIS A 174 -0.80 5.21 15.10
C HIS A 174 0.07 4.03 14.62
N HIS A 175 -0.34 3.39 13.52
CA HIS A 175 0.33 2.22 12.96
C HIS A 175 1.32 2.53 11.84
N GLU A 176 1.64 3.79 11.59
CA GLU A 176 2.40 4.19 10.41
C GLU A 176 3.76 3.51 10.34
N CYS A 177 4.44 3.37 11.48
CA CYS A 177 5.72 2.68 11.56
C CYS A 177 5.60 1.20 11.15
N GLY A 178 4.62 0.47 11.69
CA GLY A 178 4.39 -0.94 11.35
C GLY A 178 4.00 -1.13 9.87
N LEU A 179 3.14 -0.25 9.35
CA LEU A 179 2.76 -0.25 7.93
C LEU A 179 3.96 -0.01 7.00
N LYS A 180 4.85 0.94 7.37
CA LYS A 180 6.10 1.20 6.63
C LYS A 180 7.08 0.03 6.73
N ASN A 181 7.21 -0.60 7.89
CA ASN A 181 8.11 -1.72 8.09
C ASN A 181 7.73 -2.91 7.19
N LEU A 182 6.46 -3.33 7.19
CA LEU A 182 5.99 -4.42 6.32
C LEU A 182 6.13 -4.11 4.83
N ARG A 183 5.96 -2.84 4.44
CA ARG A 183 6.27 -2.38 3.07
C ARG A 183 7.75 -2.53 2.78
N ASP A 184 8.60 -2.05 3.67
CA ASP A 184 10.04 -1.95 3.47
C ASP A 184 10.72 -3.33 3.49
N GLU A 185 10.21 -4.28 4.27
CA GLU A 185 10.59 -5.70 4.21
C GLU A 185 10.37 -6.33 2.83
N ARG A 186 9.47 -5.77 2.03
CA ARG A 186 9.18 -6.23 0.66
C ARG A 186 9.90 -5.44 -0.42
N LEU A 187 10.76 -4.51 -0.04
CA LEU A 187 11.51 -3.63 -0.92
C LEU A 187 12.98 -3.54 -0.47
N GLN A 188 13.53 -4.67 0.01
CA GLN A 188 14.90 -4.72 0.54
C GLN A 188 15.94 -4.81 -0.57
N LEU A 189 15.65 -5.59 -1.62
CA LEU A 189 16.56 -5.84 -2.72
C LEU A 189 16.13 -5.09 -3.99
N GLY A 190 17.07 -4.88 -4.91
CA GLY A 190 16.76 -4.23 -6.19
C GLY A 190 15.76 -5.05 -7.01
N THR A 191 15.87 -6.39 -6.95
CA THR A 191 14.89 -7.32 -7.51
C THR A 191 13.50 -7.10 -6.92
N ASP A 192 13.39 -6.84 -5.62
CA ASP A 192 12.10 -6.61 -4.96
C ASP A 192 11.44 -5.32 -5.47
N ILE A 193 12.22 -4.25 -5.62
CA ILE A 193 11.77 -2.98 -6.21
C ILE A 193 11.22 -3.23 -7.60
N TRP A 194 11.93 -4.00 -8.43
CA TRP A 194 11.50 -4.27 -9.80
C TRP A 194 10.25 -5.14 -9.85
N GLU A 195 10.22 -6.27 -9.14
CA GLU A 195 9.10 -7.22 -9.17
C GLU A 195 7.84 -6.64 -8.55
N ASN A 196 7.96 -5.79 -7.53
CA ASN A 196 6.81 -5.15 -6.89
C ASN A 196 6.51 -3.74 -7.43
N ARG A 197 7.11 -3.32 -8.55
CA ARG A 197 6.95 -1.94 -9.07
C ARG A 197 5.51 -1.55 -9.36
N GLY A 198 4.71 -2.46 -9.91
CA GLY A 198 3.29 -2.21 -10.18
C GLY A 198 2.44 -2.05 -8.92
N LEU A 199 2.92 -2.55 -7.78
CA LEU A 199 2.24 -2.43 -6.49
C LEU A 199 2.60 -1.12 -5.78
N PHE A 200 3.89 -0.80 -5.68
CA PHE A 200 4.38 0.32 -4.87
C PHE A 200 4.64 1.61 -5.66
N PHE A 201 4.83 1.51 -6.97
CA PHE A 201 5.10 2.66 -7.85
C PHE A 201 4.12 2.74 -9.04
N PRO A 202 2.80 2.56 -8.84
CA PRO A 202 1.84 2.45 -9.95
C PRO A 202 1.71 3.73 -10.80
N CYS A 203 2.13 4.89 -10.27
CA CYS A 203 2.09 6.17 -10.98
C CYS A 203 3.42 6.50 -11.67
N LEU A 204 4.46 5.68 -11.49
CA LEU A 204 5.75 5.84 -12.15
C LEU A 204 5.90 4.88 -13.33
N TYR A 205 6.69 5.29 -14.31
CA TYR A 205 7.16 4.38 -15.35
C TYR A 205 8.64 4.08 -15.12
N LEU A 206 8.95 2.86 -14.70
CA LEU A 206 10.33 2.40 -14.55
C LEU A 206 10.79 1.79 -15.89
N LEU A 207 11.75 2.43 -16.57
CA LEU A 207 12.19 1.99 -17.91
C LEU A 207 12.91 0.64 -17.85
N GLU A 208 12.47 -0.33 -18.66
CA GLU A 208 12.97 -1.71 -18.59
C GLU A 208 14.37 -1.89 -19.19
N ASN A 209 14.75 -1.04 -20.14
CA ASN A 209 16.00 -1.17 -20.89
C ASN A 209 17.25 -1.12 -20.01
N GLU A 210 17.29 -0.21 -19.03
CA GLU A 210 18.49 0.06 -18.24
C GLU A 210 18.25 -0.20 -16.74
N LEU A 211 17.19 0.40 -16.18
CA LEU A 211 16.93 0.36 -14.74
C LEU A 211 16.70 -1.07 -14.21
N LYS A 212 16.05 -1.94 -15.00
CA LYS A 212 15.82 -3.35 -14.61
C LYS A 212 17.14 -4.05 -14.31
N ASN A 213 18.09 -3.97 -15.25
CA ASN A 213 19.38 -4.65 -15.13
C ASN A 213 20.17 -4.11 -13.94
N GLN A 214 20.12 -2.80 -13.70
CA GLN A 214 20.79 -2.15 -12.57
C GLN A 214 20.23 -2.61 -11.23
N LEU A 215 18.91 -2.75 -11.12
CA LEU A 215 18.25 -3.26 -9.93
C LEU A 215 18.51 -4.75 -9.71
N TYR A 216 18.49 -5.56 -10.78
CA TYR A 216 18.77 -7.00 -10.70
C TYR A 216 20.23 -7.30 -10.35
N ALA A 217 21.17 -6.54 -10.89
CA ALA A 217 22.61 -6.68 -10.65
C ALA A 217 23.09 -5.86 -9.45
N TRP A 218 22.17 -5.36 -8.60
CA TRP A 218 22.52 -4.44 -7.52
C TRP A 218 23.45 -5.10 -6.51
N SER A 219 24.70 -4.63 -6.48
CA SER A 219 25.77 -5.13 -5.59
C SER A 219 26.36 -4.03 -4.70
N HIS A 220 25.79 -2.82 -4.76
CA HIS A 220 26.24 -1.67 -3.98
C HIS A 220 25.60 -1.63 -2.59
N LYS A 221 26.05 -0.67 -1.75
CA LYS A 221 25.60 -0.53 -0.36
C LYS A 221 24.06 -0.50 -0.28
N PRO A 222 23.43 -1.30 0.60
CA PRO A 222 21.98 -1.30 0.80
C PRO A 222 21.41 0.08 1.15
N ALA A 223 22.16 0.91 1.88
CA ALA A 223 21.75 2.27 2.22
C ALA A 223 21.47 3.16 0.99
N ILE A 224 22.21 2.99 -0.11
CA ILE A 224 21.98 3.73 -1.36
C ILE A 224 20.65 3.28 -1.98
N LEU A 225 20.41 1.97 -2.02
CA LEU A 225 19.17 1.40 -2.54
C LEU A 225 17.96 1.83 -1.72
N HIS A 226 18.08 1.86 -0.39
CA HIS A 226 17.03 2.38 0.49
C HIS A 226 16.70 3.83 0.18
N LYS A 227 17.71 4.68 -0.08
CA LYS A 227 17.47 6.08 -0.50
C LYS A 227 16.86 6.19 -1.89
N ALA A 228 17.23 5.32 -2.82
CA ALA A 228 16.57 5.24 -4.12
C ALA A 228 15.09 4.84 -3.99
N LYS A 229 14.78 3.83 -3.16
CA LYS A 229 13.42 3.42 -2.81
C LYS A 229 12.62 4.58 -2.21
N ASP A 230 13.17 5.30 -1.22
CA ASP A 230 12.52 6.46 -0.62
C ASP A 230 12.20 7.54 -1.68
N ALA A 231 13.13 7.75 -2.63
CA ALA A 231 12.91 8.66 -3.74
C ALA A 231 11.77 8.20 -4.66
N LEU A 232 11.74 6.92 -5.05
CA LEU A 232 10.66 6.35 -5.85
C LEU A 232 9.29 6.49 -5.16
N LEU A 233 9.22 6.25 -3.85
CA LEU A 233 7.98 6.42 -3.08
C LEU A 233 7.49 7.89 -3.09
N ALA A 234 8.40 8.85 -2.85
CA ALA A 234 8.07 10.27 -2.87
C ALA A 234 7.66 10.76 -4.27
N MET A 235 8.36 10.29 -5.31
CA MET A 235 8.03 10.59 -6.71
C MET A 235 6.68 10.00 -7.09
N ASN A 236 6.37 8.76 -6.68
CA ASN A 236 5.08 8.14 -6.94
C ASN A 236 3.93 8.95 -6.29
N LYS A 237 4.11 9.36 -5.02
CA LYS A 237 3.16 10.22 -4.31
C LYS A 237 2.97 11.58 -5.01
N PHE A 238 4.07 12.17 -5.51
CA PHE A 238 4.00 13.40 -6.29
C PHE A 238 3.17 13.21 -7.56
N VAL A 239 3.44 12.17 -8.36
CA VAL A 239 2.71 11.94 -9.61
C VAL A 239 1.22 11.68 -9.34
N GLN A 240 0.89 10.92 -8.30
CA GLN A 240 -0.49 10.73 -7.88
C GLN A 240 -1.20 12.07 -7.64
N ARG A 241 -0.62 12.93 -6.79
CA ARG A 241 -1.18 14.26 -6.51
C ARG A 241 -1.25 15.14 -7.76
N TRP A 242 -0.27 15.02 -8.64
CA TRP A 242 -0.23 15.78 -9.89
C TRP A 242 -1.35 15.40 -10.86
N GLN A 243 -1.63 14.09 -10.98
CA GLN A 243 -2.75 13.55 -11.77
C GLN A 243 -4.11 13.97 -11.19
N GLU A 244 -4.21 14.08 -9.87
CA GLU A 244 -5.40 14.57 -9.14
C GLU A 244 -5.56 16.10 -9.21
N GLY A 245 -4.63 16.83 -9.85
CA GLY A 245 -4.70 18.29 -10.00
C GLY A 245 -4.15 19.07 -8.81
N GLY A 246 -3.46 18.41 -7.88
CA GLY A 246 -2.79 19.07 -6.75
C GLY A 246 -1.55 19.88 -7.13
N PHE A 247 -1.06 19.73 -8.36
CA PHE A 247 0.03 20.51 -8.95
C PHE A 247 -0.30 20.83 -10.41
N ASP A 248 0.17 21.98 -10.91
CA ASP A 248 -0.04 22.38 -12.30
C ASP A 248 1.01 21.75 -13.22
N ASP A 249 2.26 21.76 -12.80
CA ASP A 249 3.44 21.30 -13.55
C ASP A 249 4.44 20.55 -12.66
N TYR A 250 5.46 19.95 -13.30
CA TYR A 250 6.60 19.41 -12.59
C TYR A 250 7.56 20.52 -12.11
N ARG A 251 7.88 20.50 -10.81
CA ARG A 251 8.97 21.30 -10.21
C ARG A 251 9.72 20.47 -9.19
N HIS A 252 11.04 20.68 -9.10
CA HIS A 252 11.90 19.96 -8.14
C HIS A 252 11.40 20.10 -6.70
N SER A 253 10.95 21.31 -6.31
CA SER A 253 10.44 21.60 -4.97
C SER A 253 9.20 20.78 -4.59
N TYR A 254 8.35 20.41 -5.54
CA TYR A 254 7.12 19.66 -5.25
C TYR A 254 7.40 18.20 -4.85
N LEU A 255 8.58 17.67 -5.19
CA LEU A 255 9.02 16.37 -4.67
C LEU A 255 9.33 16.45 -3.17
N ALA A 256 9.87 17.57 -2.69
CA ALA A 256 10.12 17.79 -1.26
C ALA A 256 8.80 17.87 -0.47
N ASP A 257 7.77 18.53 -1.02
CA ASP A 257 6.41 18.56 -0.45
C ASP A 257 5.77 17.16 -0.35
N CYS A 258 6.30 16.19 -1.12
CA CYS A 258 5.88 14.79 -1.10
C CYS A 258 6.79 13.89 -0.25
N GLY A 259 7.74 14.48 0.49
CA GLY A 259 8.59 13.79 1.46
C GLY A 259 9.97 13.40 0.93
N LEU A 260 10.38 13.87 -0.25
CA LEU A 260 11.73 13.63 -0.73
C LEU A 260 12.75 14.47 0.05
N SER A 261 13.60 13.83 0.84
CA SER A 261 14.68 14.50 1.58
C SER A 261 15.95 14.74 0.75
N ALA A 262 16.10 14.03 -0.37
CA ALA A 262 17.28 14.10 -1.21
C ALA A 262 17.21 15.31 -2.16
N GLU A 263 18.36 15.91 -2.44
CA GLU A 263 18.44 17.03 -3.39
C GLU A 263 18.10 16.56 -4.80
N VAL A 264 17.34 17.36 -5.54
CA VAL A 264 17.01 17.15 -6.95
C VAL A 264 17.60 18.30 -7.74
N SER A 265 18.28 17.97 -8.84
CA SER A 265 18.86 18.96 -9.74
C SER A 265 18.80 18.50 -11.19
N GLY A 266 18.91 19.46 -12.10
CA GLY A 266 19.11 19.20 -13.52
C GLY A 266 20.59 19.14 -13.87
N GLU A 267 20.88 18.64 -15.08
CA GLU A 267 22.23 18.69 -15.63
C GLU A 267 22.75 20.11 -15.84
N SER A 268 24.07 20.27 -15.76
CA SER A 268 24.73 21.56 -16.00
C SER A 268 24.76 21.92 -17.50
N PRO A 269 24.95 23.21 -17.85
CA PRO A 269 25.14 23.61 -19.24
C PRO A 269 26.29 22.88 -19.95
N SER A 270 27.38 22.56 -19.24
CA SER A 270 28.53 21.84 -19.80
C SER A 270 28.17 20.42 -20.26
N VAL A 271 27.26 19.76 -19.56
CA VAL A 271 26.74 18.43 -19.96
C VAL A 271 25.74 18.58 -21.10
N LYS A 272 24.86 19.59 -21.07
CA LYS A 272 23.83 19.79 -22.11
C LYS A 272 24.39 20.16 -23.48
N GLN A 273 25.52 20.86 -23.51
CA GLN A 273 26.15 21.34 -24.75
C GLN A 273 27.12 20.32 -25.36
N ASP A 274 27.61 19.36 -24.58
CA ASP A 274 28.46 18.27 -25.06
C ASP A 274 27.60 17.10 -25.55
N LEU A 275 27.66 16.81 -26.86
CA LEU A 275 26.86 15.77 -27.50
C LEU A 275 27.11 14.37 -26.91
N LYS A 276 28.35 14.06 -26.51
CA LYS A 276 28.69 12.75 -25.97
C LYS A 276 28.12 12.58 -24.57
N LYS A 277 28.28 13.59 -23.72
CA LYS A 277 27.77 13.57 -22.34
C LYS A 277 26.25 13.60 -22.30
N LYS A 278 25.64 14.37 -23.20
CA LYS A 278 24.19 14.39 -23.38
C LYS A 278 23.67 13.01 -23.78
N ALA A 279 24.32 12.33 -24.72
CA ALA A 279 23.88 11.01 -25.21
C ALA A 279 23.84 9.93 -24.11
N GLU A 280 24.72 9.99 -23.11
CA GLU A 280 24.69 9.09 -21.94
C GLU A 280 23.43 9.25 -21.07
N ARG A 281 22.74 10.39 -21.18
CA ARG A 281 21.52 10.72 -20.43
C ARG A 281 20.27 10.70 -21.30
N GLU A 282 20.39 10.19 -22.52
CA GLU A 282 19.28 10.03 -23.42
C GLU A 282 18.78 8.58 -23.41
N PHE A 283 17.54 8.40 -23.00
CA PHE A 283 16.93 7.08 -22.84
C PHE A 283 15.75 6.92 -23.78
N TRP A 284 15.52 5.70 -24.24
CA TRP A 284 14.36 5.36 -25.05
C TRP A 284 13.14 5.15 -24.17
N LEU A 285 12.08 5.90 -24.46
CA LEU A 285 10.75 5.63 -23.95
C LEU A 285 10.11 4.44 -24.68
N PRO A 286 9.08 3.80 -24.10
CA PRO A 286 8.40 2.65 -24.69
C PRO A 286 7.81 2.92 -26.09
N GLU A 287 7.44 4.17 -26.36
CA GLU A 287 6.86 4.61 -27.63
C GLU A 287 7.92 4.78 -28.73
N GLY A 288 9.18 4.43 -28.46
CA GLY A 288 10.29 4.58 -29.40
C GLY A 288 10.78 6.02 -29.54
N LYS A 289 10.48 6.88 -28.57
CA LYS A 289 11.01 8.26 -28.52
C LYS A 289 12.21 8.33 -27.58
N LYS A 290 13.30 8.93 -28.04
CA LYS A 290 14.43 9.24 -27.17
C LYS A 290 14.19 10.54 -26.39
N VAL A 291 14.41 10.52 -25.07
CA VAL A 291 14.29 11.70 -24.21
C VAL A 291 15.54 11.92 -23.40
N PHE A 292 15.85 13.19 -23.13
CA PHE A 292 16.97 13.59 -22.30
C PHE A 292 16.53 13.64 -20.83
N CYS A 293 16.99 12.67 -20.02
CA CYS A 293 16.72 12.59 -18.59
C CYS A 293 17.70 13.49 -17.81
N GLU A 294 17.48 14.80 -17.91
CA GLU A 294 18.34 15.80 -17.28
C GLU A 294 18.18 15.87 -15.76
N ASN A 295 17.00 15.52 -15.25
CA ASN A 295 16.70 15.60 -13.83
C ASN A 295 17.24 14.37 -13.13
N HIS A 296 17.82 14.56 -11.96
CA HIS A 296 18.29 13.47 -11.13
C HIS A 296 18.16 13.77 -9.65
N VAL A 297 17.87 12.71 -8.88
CA VAL A 297 17.98 12.73 -7.42
C VAL A 297 19.42 12.42 -7.04
N LYS A 298 20.01 13.24 -6.18
CA LYS A 298 21.35 13.03 -5.65
C LYS A 298 21.31 12.03 -4.50
N LEU A 299 21.98 10.89 -4.69
CA LEU A 299 22.12 9.85 -3.67
C LEU A 299 23.54 9.89 -3.07
N GLN A 300 23.76 9.06 -2.05
CA GLN A 300 25.05 8.91 -1.39
C GLN A 300 26.11 8.35 -2.34
N ASP A 301 27.39 8.54 -2.01
CA ASP A 301 28.54 8.01 -2.77
C ASP A 301 28.55 8.38 -4.27
N GLY A 302 27.99 9.54 -4.61
CA GLY A 302 27.92 10.02 -5.99
C GLY A 302 26.88 9.31 -6.86
N PHE A 303 26.01 8.48 -6.28
CA PHE A 303 24.93 7.84 -7.03
C PHE A 303 23.85 8.86 -7.45
N ARG A 304 23.18 8.53 -8.55
CA ARG A 304 22.14 9.33 -9.17
C ARG A 304 20.97 8.45 -9.60
N LEU A 305 19.76 8.94 -9.35
CA LEU A 305 18.53 8.39 -9.93
C LEU A 305 18.05 9.37 -11.01
N HIS A 306 18.28 9.09 -12.29
CA HIS A 306 17.86 9.94 -13.39
C HIS A 306 16.43 9.65 -13.82
N PHE A 307 15.72 10.71 -14.20
CA PHE A 307 14.34 10.61 -14.66
C PHE A 307 13.96 11.73 -15.62
N TYR A 308 12.86 11.51 -16.34
CA TYR A 308 12.19 12.47 -17.19
C TYR A 308 10.76 12.67 -16.70
N ALA A 309 10.34 13.92 -16.51
CA ALA A 309 8.98 14.26 -16.14
C ALA A 309 8.23 14.79 -17.37
N SER A 310 7.15 14.11 -17.78
CA SER A 310 6.30 14.53 -18.89
C SER A 310 5.14 15.37 -18.35
N ASN A 311 5.16 16.68 -18.62
CA ASN A 311 4.07 17.58 -18.20
C ASN A 311 2.74 17.26 -18.89
N ASN A 312 2.79 16.80 -20.14
CA ASN A 312 1.59 16.49 -20.92
C ASN A 312 0.87 15.24 -20.39
N GLU A 313 1.65 14.22 -20.05
CA GLU A 313 1.11 12.93 -19.60
C GLU A 313 0.98 12.85 -18.07
N LYS A 314 1.53 13.83 -17.36
CA LYS A 314 1.63 13.85 -15.90
C LYS A 314 2.19 12.53 -15.36
N VAL A 315 3.35 12.14 -15.89
CA VAL A 315 4.05 10.92 -15.52
C VAL A 315 5.54 11.18 -15.38
N ILE A 316 6.20 10.39 -14.55
CA ILE A 316 7.65 10.38 -14.41
C ILE A 316 8.18 9.04 -14.93
N TYR A 317 9.13 9.13 -15.85
CA TYR A 317 9.92 8.01 -16.36
C TYR A 317 11.24 7.94 -15.63
N VAL A 318 11.47 6.88 -14.86
CA VAL A 318 12.72 6.63 -14.14
C VAL A 318 13.61 5.77 -15.03
N ALA A 319 14.78 6.30 -15.36
CA ALA A 319 15.60 5.76 -16.44
C ALA A 319 16.87 5.04 -15.96
N TYR A 320 17.50 5.54 -14.90
CA TYR A 320 18.81 5.07 -14.48
C TYR A 320 18.98 5.23 -12.97
N LEU A 321 19.57 4.23 -12.33
CA LEU A 321 20.04 4.22 -10.95
C LEU A 321 21.47 3.67 -10.92
N GLY A 322 22.44 4.52 -10.63
CA GLY A 322 23.84 4.11 -10.60
C GLY A 322 24.78 5.25 -10.22
N PRO A 323 26.10 5.02 -10.30
CA PRO A 323 27.10 6.08 -10.11
C PRO A 323 26.88 7.25 -11.07
N HIS A 324 27.51 8.38 -10.76
CA HIS A 324 27.53 9.55 -11.63
C HIS A 324 28.01 9.17 -13.04
N LEU A 325 27.22 9.52 -14.07
CA LEU A 325 27.60 9.36 -15.48
C LEU A 325 28.76 10.31 -15.83
N THR A 326 29.43 10.10 -16.97
CA THR A 326 30.64 10.86 -17.31
C THR A 326 30.34 12.38 -17.32
N LEU A 327 31.24 13.16 -16.71
CA LEU A 327 31.13 14.62 -16.54
C LEU A 327 31.73 15.42 -17.67
#